data_AF-A0A328RQT0-F1
#
_entry.id   AF-A0A328RQT0-F1
#
_cell.length_a   1.000
_cell.length_b   1.000
_cell.length_c   1.000
_cell.angle_alpha   90.00
_cell.angle_beta   90.00
_cell.angle_gamma   90.00
#
_symmetry.space_group_name_H-M   'P 1'
#
loop_
_entity.id
_entity.type
_entity.pdbx_description
1 polymer ?
#
loop_
_entity_poly.entity_id
_entity_poly.type
_entity_poly.pdbx_seq_one_letter_code
_entity_poly.pdbx_strand_id
1 'polypeptide(L)'
;MLYSFGVVIFEHCVLCNDSYEYSICYFAPRDIYDIVVINKKEGHIEYFETTHQLNNTYLSYFNLINGESVLDNDGNKLVCRSHSVEYTL
;
A
#
# COMPACT_ATOMS: atom_id res chain seq x y z
N MET A 1 7.59 16.58 -1.20
CA MET A 1 7.73 17.74 -2.13
C MET A 1 6.89 17.58 -3.41
N LEU A 2 6.64 16.37 -3.93
CA LEU A 2 5.79 16.18 -5.12
C LEU A 2 4.30 16.36 -4.83
N TYR A 3 3.81 15.81 -3.70
CA TYR A 3 2.43 16.02 -3.22
C TYR A 3 2.04 17.50 -3.07
N SER A 4 2.97 18.34 -2.62
CA SER A 4 2.75 19.78 -2.42
C SER A 4 2.57 20.57 -3.73
N PHE A 5 2.94 20.00 -4.88
CA PHE A 5 2.68 20.62 -6.18
C PHE A 5 1.36 20.17 -6.81
N GLY A 6 0.60 19.27 -6.16
CA GLY A 6 -0.68 18.78 -6.68
C GLY A 6 -0.55 17.95 -7.97
N VAL A 7 0.65 17.46 -8.28
CA VAL A 7 0.94 16.72 -9.52
C VAL A 7 0.76 15.21 -9.39
N VAL A 8 0.67 14.68 -8.15
CA VAL A 8 0.45 13.24 -7.94
C VAL A 8 -1.01 12.93 -8.22
N ILE A 9 -1.25 11.95 -9.09
CA ILE A 9 -2.59 11.42 -9.37
C ILE A 9 -2.85 10.21 -8.47
N PHE A 10 -1.83 9.37 -8.33
CA PHE A 10 -1.96 8.04 -7.77
C PHE A 10 -0.62 7.57 -7.20
N GLU A 11 -0.63 6.89 -6.07
CA GLU A 11 0.54 6.19 -5.50
C GLU A 11 0.11 4.82 -5.03
N HIS A 12 0.89 3.79 -5.37
CA HIS A 12 0.55 2.40 -5.09
C HIS A 12 1.75 1.65 -4.55
N CYS A 13 1.55 1.07 -3.37
CA CYS A 13 2.52 0.24 -2.69
C CYS A 13 1.96 -1.19 -2.60
N VAL A 14 2.75 -2.15 -3.08
CA VAL A 14 2.45 -3.58 -3.00
C VAL A 14 3.50 -4.25 -2.13
N LEU A 15 3.05 -4.86 -1.04
CA LEU A 15 3.88 -5.64 -0.14
C LEU A 15 3.41 -7.08 -0.11
N CYS A 16 4.35 -8.02 -0.04
CA CYS A 16 4.00 -9.44 0.01
C CYS A 16 4.89 -10.23 0.95
N ASN A 17 4.31 -11.30 1.50
CA ASN A 17 5.03 -12.42 2.07
C ASN A 17 4.48 -13.73 1.44
N ASP A 18 4.71 -14.87 2.09
CA ASP A 18 4.26 -16.17 1.59
C ASP A 18 2.74 -16.38 1.74
N SER A 19 2.11 -15.69 2.71
CA SER A 19 0.69 -15.87 3.05
C SER A 19 -0.20 -14.77 2.45
N TYR A 20 0.29 -13.53 2.41
CA TYR A 20 -0.49 -12.34 2.13
C TYR A 20 0.17 -11.42 1.10
N GLU A 21 -0.69 -10.74 0.36
CA GLU A 21 -0.36 -9.59 -0.46
C GLU A 21 -1.18 -8.39 0.01
N TYR A 22 -0.51 -7.30 0.31
CA TYR A 22 -1.09 -6.02 0.68
C TYR A 22 -0.93 -5.07 -0.49
N SER A 23 -2.02 -4.47 -0.94
CA SER A 23 -2.05 -3.45 -1.97
C SER A 23 -2.68 -2.19 -1.39
N ILE A 24 -1.87 -1.16 -1.18
CA ILE A 24 -2.28 0.12 -0.62
C ILE A 24 -2.14 1.18 -1.71
N CYS A 25 -3.26 1.78 -2.10
CA CYS A 25 -3.35 2.76 -3.17
C CYS A 25 -3.82 4.09 -2.58
N TYR A 26 -3.12 5.18 -2.85
CA TYR A 26 -3.60 6.54 -2.62
C TYR A 26 -4.08 7.15 -3.94
N PHE A 27 -5.31 7.67 -3.96
CA PHE A 27 -5.89 8.38 -5.10
C PHE A 27 -6.10 9.85 -4.74
N ALA A 28 -5.17 10.69 -5.19
CA ALA A 28 -5.10 12.10 -4.80
C ALA A 28 -6.33 12.94 -5.18
N PRO A 29 -6.99 12.76 -6.36
CA PRO A 29 -8.16 13.58 -6.73
C PRO A 29 -9.36 13.46 -5.78
N ARG A 30 -9.44 12.39 -4.99
CA ARG A 30 -10.49 12.20 -3.97
C ARG A 30 -9.95 12.19 -2.55
N ASP A 31 -8.62 12.29 -2.39
CA ASP A 31 -7.93 12.19 -1.11
C ASP A 31 -8.34 10.94 -0.31
N ILE A 32 -8.28 9.78 -0.98
CA ILE A 32 -8.64 8.48 -0.40
C ILE A 32 -7.52 7.46 -0.57
N TYR A 33 -7.49 6.51 0.35
CA TYR A 33 -6.73 5.29 0.27
C TYR A 33 -7.66 4.11 0.06
N ASP A 34 -7.30 3.23 -0.85
CA ASP A 34 -7.87 1.89 -0.97
C ASP A 34 -6.83 0.87 -0.49
N ILE A 35 -7.26 -0.02 0.39
CA ILE A 35 -6.44 -1.04 1.02
C ILE A 35 -7.05 -2.39 0.69
N VAL A 36 -6.27 -3.25 0.05
CA VAL A 36 -6.67 -4.63 -0.29
C VAL A 36 -5.68 -5.58 0.33
N VAL A 37 -6.17 -6.60 1.04
CA VAL A 37 -5.37 -7.73 1.51
C VAL A 37 -5.88 -9.00 0.86
N ILE A 38 -4.98 -9.70 0.18
CA ILE A 38 -5.26 -10.96 -0.51
C ILE A 38 -4.58 -12.08 0.25
N ASN A 39 -5.34 -13.11 0.63
CA ASN A 39 -4.79 -14.36 1.10
C ASN A 39 -4.29 -15.15 -0.12
N LYS A 40 -2.96 -15.30 -0.24
CA LYS A 40 -2.32 -15.93 -1.40
C LYS A 40 -2.54 -17.44 -1.46
N LYS A 41 -2.83 -18.09 -0.33
CA LYS A 41 -3.11 -19.54 -0.29
C LYS A 41 -4.47 -19.86 -0.88
N GLU A 42 -5.45 -19.02 -0.59
CA GLU A 42 -6.84 -19.22 -0.99
C GLU A 42 -7.25 -18.40 -2.22
N GLY A 43 -6.43 -17.41 -2.61
CA GLY A 43 -6.61 -16.62 -3.82
C GLY A 43 -7.80 -15.66 -3.77
N HIS A 44 -8.27 -15.28 -2.57
CA HIS A 44 -9.41 -14.38 -2.40
C HIS A 44 -9.01 -13.13 -1.59
N ILE A 45 -9.84 -12.09 -1.69
CA ILE A 45 -9.69 -10.86 -0.91
C ILE A 45 -10.17 -11.17 0.51
N GLU A 46 -9.24 -11.12 1.46
CA GLU A 46 -9.54 -11.28 2.88
C GLU A 46 -10.01 -9.96 3.50
N TYR A 47 -9.50 -8.83 3.00
CA TYR A 47 -9.84 -7.50 3.52
C TYR A 47 -9.86 -6.44 2.43
N PHE A 48 -10.85 -5.55 2.51
CA PHE A 48 -10.95 -4.34 1.69
C PHE A 48 -11.44 -3.17 2.53
N GLU A 49 -10.77 -2.03 2.42
CA GLU A 49 -11.16 -0.77 3.06
C GLU A 49 -10.86 0.41 2.15
N THR A 50 -11.80 1.37 2.08
CA THR A 50 -11.57 2.71 1.55
C THR A 50 -11.59 3.70 2.72
N THR A 51 -10.53 4.49 2.89
CA THR A 51 -10.40 5.44 4.00
C THR A 51 -9.75 6.74 3.56
N HIS A 52 -10.04 7.85 4.22
CA HIS A 52 -9.31 9.11 4.04
C HIS A 52 -7.98 9.14 4.80
N GLN A 53 -7.77 8.22 5.76
CA GLN A 53 -6.58 8.19 6.59
C GLN A 53 -6.14 6.77 6.90
N LEU A 54 -4.87 6.48 6.67
CA LEU A 54 -4.25 5.22 7.06
C LEU A 54 -4.05 5.16 8.58
N ASN A 55 -4.27 3.98 9.15
CA ASN A 55 -3.80 3.69 10.51
C ASN A 55 -2.25 3.58 10.53
N ASN A 56 -1.65 3.52 11.72
CA ASN A 56 -0.19 3.49 11.88
C ASN A 56 0.47 2.32 11.13
N THR A 57 -0.18 1.16 11.11
CA THR A 57 0.32 -0.05 10.44
C THR A 57 0.39 0.17 8.93
N TYR A 58 -0.74 0.50 8.30
CA TYR A 58 -0.77 0.73 6.86
C TYR A 58 0.04 1.95 6.43
N LEU A 59 0.13 2.98 7.28
CA LEU A 59 1.03 4.12 7.04
C LEU A 59 2.49 3.67 7.00
N SER A 60 2.92 2.81 7.93
CA SER A 60 4.28 2.26 7.92
C SER A 60 4.56 1.42 6.68
N TYR A 61 3.56 0.68 6.19
CA TYR A 61 3.68 -0.17 5.00
C TYR A 61 3.77 0.67 3.74
N PHE A 62 2.90 1.67 3.63
CA PHE A 62 2.81 2.57 2.49
C PHE A 62 4.10 3.39 2.30
N ASN A 63 4.82 3.72 3.37
CA ASN A 63 6.08 4.45 3.31
C ASN A 63 7.30 3.60 2.85
N LEU A 64 7.16 2.29 2.68
CA LEU A 64 8.25 1.44 2.22
C LEU A 64 8.49 1.59 0.72
N ILE A 65 9.76 1.70 0.31
CA ILE A 65 10.13 1.65 -1.11
C ILE A 65 10.49 0.23 -1.55
N ASN A 66 10.54 0.00 -2.87
CA ASN A 66 10.81 -1.31 -3.44
C ASN A 66 12.09 -1.96 -2.86
N GLY A 67 11.94 -3.20 -2.36
CA GLY A 67 13.00 -3.98 -1.73
C GLY A 67 13.10 -3.82 -0.21
N GLU A 68 12.49 -2.78 0.38
CA GLU A 68 12.42 -2.64 1.83
C GLU A 68 11.42 -3.60 2.45
N SER A 69 11.52 -3.78 3.77
CA SER A 69 10.70 -4.74 4.49
C SER A 69 10.35 -4.30 5.90
N VAL A 70 9.23 -4.80 6.39
CA VAL A 70 8.73 -4.62 7.75
C VAL A 70 8.25 -5.96 8.30
N LEU A 71 8.06 -6.07 9.61
CA LEU A 71 7.40 -7.23 10.20
C LEU A 71 5.89 -6.96 10.28
N ASP A 72 5.09 -7.96 9.92
CA ASP A 72 3.65 -7.94 10.21
C ASP A 72 3.36 -8.19 11.69
N ASN A 73 2.08 -8.16 12.07
CA ASN A 73 1.65 -8.36 13.46
C ASN A 73 2.00 -9.76 14.00
N ASP A 74 2.21 -10.74 13.12
CA ASP A 74 2.58 -12.11 13.46
C ASP A 74 4.11 -12.32 13.42
N GLY A 75 4.88 -11.26 13.14
CA GLY A 75 6.33 -11.30 13.05
C GLY A 75 6.88 -11.84 11.73
N ASN A 76 6.04 -12.00 10.70
CA ASN A 76 6.52 -12.42 9.38
C ASN A 76 7.06 -11.23 8.60
N LYS A 77 8.13 -11.47 7.83
CA LYS A 77 8.74 -10.45 6.98
C LYS A 77 7.84 -10.16 5.78
N LEU A 78 7.34 -8.93 5.71
CA LEU A 78 6.62 -8.38 4.59
C LEU A 78 7.55 -7.51 3.76
N VAL A 79 7.67 -7.78 2.45
CA VAL A 79 8.61 -7.10 1.56
C VAL A 79 7.84 -6.26 0.55
N CYS A 80 8.19 -4.98 0.42
CA CYS A 80 7.69 -4.12 -0.66
C CYS A 80 8.26 -4.60 -2.00
N ARG A 81 7.38 -4.99 -2.92
CA ARG A 81 7.73 -5.48 -4.27
C ARG A 81 7.56 -4.43 -5.34
N SER A 82 6.68 -3.46 -5.10
CA SER A 82 6.42 -2.37 -6.01
C SER A 82 6.00 -1.17 -5.20
N HIS A 83 6.59 -0.02 -5.50
CA HIS A 83 6.09 1.27 -5.08
C HIS A 83 6.13 2.18 -6.31
N SER A 84 4.96 2.51 -6.82
CA SER A 84 4.78 3.28 -8.05
C SER A 84 4.03 4.56 -7.76
N VAL A 85 4.44 5.66 -8.38
CA VAL A 85 3.77 6.95 -8.28
C VAL A 85 3.48 7.45 -9.68
N GLU A 86 2.24 7.84 -9.93
CA GLU A 86 1.78 8.41 -11.18
C GLU A 86 1.56 9.92 -11.01
N TYR A 87 2.04 10.68 -12.00
CA TYR A 87 2.01 12.13 -11.98
C TYR A 87 1.30 12.69 -13.23
N THR A 88 0.69 13.86 -13.11
CA THR A 88 0.25 14.66 -14.24
C THR A 88 1.49 15.24 -14.94
N LEU A 89 1.54 15.14 -16.28
CA LEU A 89 2.58 15.77 -17.12
C LEU A 89 2.46 17.29 -17.16
#